data_AF-A0A372RA23-F1
#
_entry.id   AF-A0A372RA23-F1
#
_cell.length_a   1.000
_cell.length_b   1.000
_cell.length_c   1.000
_cell.angle_alpha   90.00
_cell.angle_beta   90.00
_cell.angle_gamma   90.00
#
_symmetry.space_group_name_H-M   'P 1'
#
loop_
_entity.id
_entity.type
_entity.pdbx_description
1 polymer ?
#
loop_
_entity_poly.entity_id
_entity_poly.type
_entity_poly.pdbx_seq_one_letter_code
_entity_poly.pdbx_strand_id
1 'polypeptide(L)'
;MLLFSKEANNEFGDMKREDEENFYLKDIIKIENDQNILYLNRLYWKYLSNQCKLDYGRIMSFDGIKTAEKQAFTINDYYELNEISSYKKGRLEFESKEDWMKKTNLFIDVNGINITNFAKLGLSVESLRGKSINEEIMSAYQYTEFGKVSLNFSESKLKNLKLTTEFKNDLIDAIQSNDPKKFEKITQEYGQFIPTEIILGGRIYFIDVKK
;
A
#
# COMPACT_ATOMS: atom_id res chain seq x y z
N MET A 1 4.25 7.32 -14.93
CA MET A 1 5.40 7.65 -15.78
C MET A 1 5.28 6.80 -17.04
N LEU A 2 5.37 7.42 -18.22
CA LEU A 2 5.42 6.73 -19.51
C LEU A 2 6.89 6.70 -19.94
N LEU A 3 7.35 5.57 -20.43
CA LEU A 3 8.67 5.40 -21.03
C LEU A 3 8.50 4.96 -22.47
N PHE A 4 9.42 5.35 -23.34
CA PHE A 4 9.46 4.76 -24.68
C PHE A 4 9.78 3.27 -24.60
N SER A 5 9.11 2.49 -25.45
CA SER A 5 9.32 1.06 -25.56
C SER A 5 9.79 0.74 -26.96
N LYS A 6 10.81 -0.12 -27.08
CA LYS A 6 11.32 -0.58 -28.37
C LYS A 6 10.90 -2.03 -28.60
N GLU A 7 10.29 -2.29 -29.75
CA GLU A 7 9.99 -3.65 -30.18
C GLU A 7 11.25 -4.29 -30.79
N ALA A 8 11.66 -5.45 -30.28
CA ALA A 8 12.73 -6.26 -30.83
C ALA A 8 12.33 -7.74 -30.72
N ASN A 9 12.40 -8.49 -31.83
CA ASN A 9 12.07 -9.92 -31.87
C ASN A 9 10.67 -10.28 -31.29
N ASN A 10 9.65 -9.46 -31.58
CA ASN A 10 8.28 -9.59 -31.04
C ASN A 10 8.17 -9.40 -29.51
N GLU A 11 9.20 -8.90 -28.84
CA GLU A 11 9.18 -8.52 -27.43
C GLU A 11 9.39 -7.00 -27.29
N PHE A 12 8.77 -6.42 -26.25
CA PHE A 12 8.91 -5.01 -25.93
C PHE A 12 9.95 -4.83 -24.83
N GLY A 13 11.03 -4.11 -25.15
CA GLY A 13 12.06 -3.72 -24.20
C GLY A 13 11.81 -2.34 -23.61
N ASP A 14 12.01 -2.22 -22.29
CA ASP A 14 11.96 -0.95 -21.57
C ASP A 14 13.18 -0.09 -21.89
N MET A 15 12.95 1.17 -22.28
CA MET A 15 14.01 2.17 -22.38
C MET A 15 14.06 2.97 -21.08
N LYS A 16 15.22 3.04 -20.42
CA LYS A 16 15.37 3.94 -19.27
C LYS A 16 15.37 5.38 -19.77
N ARG A 17 14.93 6.33 -18.94
CA ARG A 17 14.96 7.77 -19.32
C ARG A 17 16.35 8.27 -19.70
N GLU A 18 17.39 7.78 -19.03
CA GLU A 18 18.79 8.09 -19.35
C GLU A 18 19.17 7.61 -20.76
N ASP A 19 18.54 6.54 -21.23
CA ASP A 19 18.76 5.99 -22.56
C ASP A 19 17.92 6.71 -23.63
N GLU A 20 16.76 7.29 -23.28
CA GLU A 20 15.90 8.05 -24.21
C GLU A 20 16.64 9.21 -24.88
N GLU A 21 17.59 9.85 -24.17
CA GLU A 21 18.43 10.93 -24.73
C GLU A 21 19.37 10.44 -25.85
N ASN A 22 19.65 9.14 -25.92
CA ASN A 22 20.58 8.53 -26.86
C ASN A 22 19.90 7.99 -28.13
N PHE A 23 18.57 7.98 -28.20
CA PHE A 23 17.82 7.47 -29.36
C PHE A 23 17.04 8.60 -30.06
N TYR A 24 17.04 8.60 -31.39
CA TYR A 24 16.14 9.47 -32.13
C TYR A 24 14.75 8.83 -32.18
N LEU A 25 13.71 9.66 -32.23
CA LEU A 25 12.31 9.20 -32.33
C LEU A 25 12.09 8.23 -33.52
N LYS A 26 12.78 8.47 -34.65
CA LYS A 26 12.74 7.59 -35.83
C LYS A 26 13.28 6.18 -35.57
N ASP A 27 14.10 5.98 -34.54
CA ASP A 27 14.74 4.70 -34.21
C ASP A 27 13.85 3.80 -33.35
N ILE A 28 12.72 4.35 -32.84
CA ILE A 28 11.75 3.66 -31.97
C ILE A 28 10.34 3.62 -32.56
N ILE A 29 10.04 4.42 -33.58
CA ILE A 29 8.77 4.35 -34.33
C ILE A 29 8.78 3.13 -35.25
N LYS A 30 7.69 2.37 -35.23
CA LYS A 30 7.40 1.30 -36.18
C LYS A 30 6.45 1.81 -37.26
N ILE A 31 6.71 1.46 -38.51
CA ILE A 31 5.81 1.77 -39.63
C ILE A 31 5.06 0.50 -39.99
N GLU A 32 3.75 0.47 -39.73
CA GLU A 32 2.84 -0.60 -40.17
C GLU A 32 1.67 0.02 -40.91
N ASN A 33 1.36 -0.49 -42.12
CA ASN A 33 0.24 -0.01 -42.94
C ASN A 33 0.22 1.52 -43.14
N ASP A 34 1.38 2.11 -43.45
CA ASP A 34 1.58 3.57 -43.60
C ASP A 34 1.28 4.40 -42.34
N GLN A 35 1.15 3.76 -41.17
CA GLN A 35 0.97 4.41 -39.87
C GLN A 35 2.25 4.32 -39.04
N ASN A 36 2.62 5.46 -38.46
CA ASN A 36 3.71 5.56 -37.49
C ASN A 36 3.17 5.18 -36.10
N ILE A 37 3.61 4.03 -35.58
CA ILE A 37 3.24 3.50 -34.28
C ILE A 37 4.39 3.74 -33.30
N LEU A 38 4.06 4.32 -32.16
CA LEU A 38 4.99 4.51 -31.04
C LEU A 38 4.48 3.74 -29.83
N TYR A 39 5.32 2.83 -29.33
CA TYR A 39 5.00 2.05 -28.15
C TYR A 39 5.49 2.77 -26.88
N LEU A 40 4.61 2.85 -25.89
CA LEU A 40 4.90 3.44 -24.59
C LEU A 40 4.70 2.38 -23.52
N ASN A 41 5.69 2.17 -22.66
CA ASN A 41 5.50 1.36 -21.47
C ASN A 41 5.08 2.22 -20.27
N ARG A 42 4.18 1.64 -19.48
CA ARG A 42 3.45 2.27 -18.39
C ARG A 42 4.02 1.83 -17.03
N LEU A 43 5.17 2.35 -16.61
CA LEU A 43 5.76 2.03 -15.29
C LEU A 43 5.09 2.80 -14.13
N TYR A 44 3.77 2.71 -13.98
CA TYR A 44 3.07 3.37 -12.86
C TYR A 44 3.31 2.65 -11.54
N TRP A 45 3.39 1.32 -11.55
CA TRP A 45 3.46 0.57 -10.29
C TRP A 45 4.77 0.82 -9.54
N LYS A 46 5.94 0.89 -10.20
CA LYS A 46 7.24 1.18 -9.53
C LYS A 46 7.23 2.54 -8.87
N TYR A 47 6.73 3.54 -9.58
CA TYR A 47 6.57 4.90 -9.06
C TYR A 47 5.63 4.92 -7.85
N LEU A 48 4.44 4.32 -7.97
CA LEU A 48 3.46 4.24 -6.88
C LEU A 48 3.99 3.41 -5.71
N SER A 49 4.72 2.32 -5.97
CA SER A 49 5.38 1.49 -4.96
C SER A 49 6.36 2.30 -4.14
N ASN A 50 7.22 3.08 -4.80
CA ASN A 50 8.22 3.91 -4.13
C ASN A 50 7.57 5.08 -3.37
N GLN A 51 6.58 5.75 -3.97
CA GLN A 51 5.88 6.87 -3.33
C GLN A 51 5.07 6.42 -2.11
N CYS A 52 4.35 5.31 -2.22
CA CYS A 52 3.51 4.79 -1.14
C CYS A 52 4.25 3.79 -0.23
N LYS A 53 5.54 3.52 -0.48
CA LYS A 53 6.36 2.55 0.25
C LYS A 53 5.66 1.21 0.44
N LEU A 54 5.18 0.60 -0.64
CA LEU A 54 4.29 -0.56 -0.60
C LEU A 54 4.95 -1.86 -0.08
N ASP A 55 6.27 -1.88 -0.11
CA ASP A 55 7.18 -2.91 0.36
C ASP A 55 7.58 -2.76 1.84
N TYR A 56 7.09 -1.71 2.50
CA TYR A 56 7.21 -1.50 3.93
C TYR A 56 5.97 -2.02 4.63
N GLY A 57 6.16 -2.65 5.78
CA GLY A 57 5.05 -2.97 6.65
C GLY A 57 4.39 -1.71 7.21
N ARG A 58 3.28 -1.94 7.88
CA ARG A 58 2.37 -0.93 8.36
C ARG A 58 2.14 -1.10 9.85
N ILE A 59 2.04 0.02 10.56
CA ILE A 59 1.80 0.08 12.00
C ILE A 59 0.45 0.74 12.20
N MET A 60 -0.46 0.07 12.91
CA MET A 60 -1.71 0.71 13.30
C MET A 60 -1.43 1.78 14.33
N SER A 61 -1.95 2.98 14.10
CA SER A 61 -1.91 4.08 15.05
C SER A 61 -3.27 4.77 15.12
N PHE A 62 -3.44 5.62 16.13
CA PHE A 62 -4.66 6.38 16.31
C PHE A 62 -4.92 7.37 15.15
N ASP A 63 -3.85 7.97 14.63
CA ASP A 63 -3.89 8.97 13.55
C ASP A 63 -3.96 8.36 12.14
N GLY A 64 -4.02 7.03 12.02
CA GLY A 64 -3.95 6.37 10.73
C GLY A 64 -3.06 5.13 10.71
N ILE A 65 -2.89 4.55 9.53
CA ILE A 65 -1.84 3.55 9.30
C ILE A 65 -0.53 4.30 9.04
N LYS A 66 0.47 4.06 9.89
CA LYS A 66 1.83 4.57 9.70
C LYS A 66 2.65 3.57 8.90
N THR A 67 3.56 4.08 8.09
CA THR A 67 4.58 3.26 7.43
C THR A 67 5.65 2.89 8.43
N ALA A 68 6.10 1.63 8.41
CA ALA A 68 7.22 1.18 9.23
C ALA A 68 8.53 1.89 8.87
N GLU A 69 9.47 1.88 9.79
CA GLU A 69 10.77 2.55 9.61
C GLU A 69 11.67 1.79 8.62
N LYS A 70 11.64 0.46 8.69
CA LYS A 70 12.46 -0.43 7.86
C LYS A 70 11.65 -1.16 6.80
N GLN A 71 12.33 -1.42 5.68
CA GLN A 71 11.81 -2.17 4.55
C GLN A 71 11.80 -3.67 4.88
N ALA A 72 10.63 -4.28 4.86
CA ALA A 72 10.47 -5.71 5.14
C ALA A 72 10.60 -6.56 3.86
N PHE A 73 10.17 -6.03 2.71
CA PHE A 73 10.11 -6.78 1.47
C PHE A 73 10.78 -6.06 0.30
N THR A 74 11.07 -6.79 -0.76
CA THR A 74 11.34 -6.28 -2.10
C THR A 74 10.28 -6.80 -3.05
N ILE A 75 9.88 -5.93 -3.97
CA ILE A 75 8.76 -6.09 -4.89
C ILE A 75 9.35 -6.29 -6.32
N ASN A 76 9.31 -7.51 -6.88
CA ASN A 76 9.89 -7.89 -8.18
C ASN A 76 8.97 -7.64 -9.39
N ASP A 77 9.55 -7.41 -10.57
CA ASP A 77 9.02 -6.69 -11.75
C ASP A 77 7.58 -6.92 -12.28
N TYR A 78 6.81 -7.92 -11.84
CA TYR A 78 5.49 -8.21 -12.42
C TYR A 78 4.34 -7.93 -11.44
N TYR A 79 3.61 -6.84 -11.66
CA TYR A 79 2.39 -6.51 -10.92
C TYR A 79 1.24 -6.11 -11.82
N GLU A 80 0.09 -6.73 -11.57
CA GLU A 80 -1.18 -6.33 -12.13
C GLU A 80 -1.67 -5.08 -11.41
N LEU A 81 -1.42 -3.94 -12.05
CA LEU A 81 -2.07 -2.68 -11.74
C LEU A 81 -3.34 -2.62 -12.57
N ASN A 82 -4.50 -2.72 -11.91
CA ASN A 82 -5.78 -2.60 -12.57
C ASN A 82 -6.31 -1.19 -12.36
N GLU A 83 -6.61 -0.51 -13.46
CA GLU A 83 -7.41 0.71 -13.38
C GLU A 83 -8.84 0.33 -12.97
N ILE A 84 -9.35 1.03 -11.98
CA ILE A 84 -10.70 0.84 -11.47
C ILE A 84 -11.40 2.19 -11.42
N SER A 85 -12.72 2.16 -11.44
CA SER A 85 -13.56 3.33 -11.17
C SER A 85 -14.52 2.95 -10.06
N SER A 86 -14.01 2.83 -8.83
CA SER A 86 -14.84 2.53 -7.67
C SER A 86 -15.33 3.82 -7.03
N TYR A 87 -16.59 3.80 -6.60
CA TYR A 87 -17.20 4.87 -5.83
C TYR A 87 -17.94 4.25 -4.65
N LYS A 88 -17.64 4.71 -3.45
CA LYS A 88 -18.31 4.26 -2.23
C LYS A 88 -18.65 5.46 -1.37
N LYS A 89 -19.91 5.53 -0.93
CA LYS A 89 -20.35 6.46 0.09
C LYS A 89 -20.90 5.66 1.27
N GLY A 90 -20.65 6.12 2.48
CA GLY A 90 -21.19 5.48 3.67
C GLY A 90 -21.17 6.38 4.87
N ARG A 91 -21.61 5.82 5.99
CA ARG A 91 -21.63 6.44 7.30
C ARG A 91 -20.83 5.57 8.26
N LEU A 92 -19.96 6.20 9.05
CA LEU A 92 -19.20 5.57 10.11
C LEU A 92 -19.71 6.10 11.43
N GLU A 93 -20.06 5.18 12.31
CA GLU A 93 -20.27 5.43 13.74
C GLU A 93 -19.29 4.53 14.49
N PHE A 94 -18.90 4.93 15.69
CA PHE A 94 -17.87 4.25 16.45
C PHE A 94 -18.36 3.87 17.82
N GLU A 95 -18.11 2.62 18.20
CA GLU A 95 -18.56 2.06 19.48
C GLU A 95 -17.44 2.10 20.54
N SER A 96 -16.18 2.15 20.11
CA SER A 96 -15.01 2.15 20.98
C SER A 96 -13.78 2.76 20.30
N LYS A 97 -12.68 2.90 21.04
CA LYS A 97 -11.39 3.33 20.48
C LYS A 97 -10.82 2.31 19.50
N GLU A 98 -10.98 1.03 19.77
CA GLU A 98 -10.59 -0.04 18.85
C GLU A 98 -11.43 0.01 17.57
N ASP A 99 -12.73 0.25 17.70
CA ASP A 99 -13.64 0.34 16.56
C ASP A 99 -13.35 1.59 15.70
N TRP A 100 -13.09 2.73 16.35
CA TRP A 100 -12.55 3.93 15.72
C TRP A 100 -11.31 3.59 14.89
N MET A 101 -10.29 3.03 15.54
CA MET A 101 -9.01 2.79 14.89
C MET A 101 -9.11 1.78 13.74
N LYS A 102 -9.98 0.77 13.83
CA LYS A 102 -10.24 -0.16 12.70
C LYS A 102 -10.85 0.56 11.49
N LYS A 103 -11.92 1.31 11.73
CA LYS A 103 -12.72 1.94 10.68
C LYS A 103 -11.98 3.10 10.01
N THR A 104 -11.25 3.91 10.78
CA THR A 104 -10.43 5.01 10.24
C THR A 104 -9.20 4.49 9.50
N ASN A 105 -8.62 3.36 9.92
CA ASN A 105 -7.52 2.69 9.23
C ASN A 105 -7.95 1.86 8.00
N LEU A 106 -9.13 2.12 7.44
CA LEU A 106 -9.60 1.55 6.18
C LEU A 106 -9.81 0.03 6.17
N PHE A 107 -9.89 -0.61 7.33
CA PHE A 107 -10.18 -2.04 7.40
C PHE A 107 -11.69 -2.32 7.33
N ILE A 108 -12.27 -2.22 6.14
CA ILE A 108 -13.73 -2.37 5.95
C ILE A 108 -14.14 -3.81 5.60
N ASP A 109 -13.20 -4.65 5.13
CA ASP A 109 -13.50 -6.03 4.74
C ASP A 109 -12.32 -6.95 5.06
N VAL A 110 -12.28 -7.48 6.28
CA VAL A 110 -11.25 -8.44 6.67
C VAL A 110 -11.95 -9.72 7.10
N ASN A 111 -12.19 -10.57 6.11
CA ASN A 111 -12.84 -11.87 6.26
C ASN A 111 -12.13 -12.74 7.31
N GLY A 112 -12.65 -12.73 8.55
CA GLY A 112 -12.25 -13.63 9.63
C GLY A 112 -10.94 -13.30 10.36
N ILE A 113 -10.18 -12.27 9.97
CA ILE A 113 -8.95 -11.89 10.69
C ILE A 113 -9.32 -10.95 11.84
N ASN A 114 -8.85 -11.28 13.05
CA ASN A 114 -9.09 -10.46 14.23
C ASN A 114 -8.21 -9.21 14.26
N ILE A 115 -8.62 -8.18 13.51
CA ILE A 115 -7.99 -6.85 13.48
C ILE A 115 -7.98 -6.19 14.86
N THR A 116 -8.89 -6.61 15.75
CA THR A 116 -8.97 -6.06 17.10
C THR A 116 -7.67 -6.22 17.87
N ASN A 117 -6.92 -7.29 17.62
CA ASN A 117 -5.64 -7.50 18.30
C ASN A 117 -4.59 -6.49 17.84
N PHE A 118 -4.52 -6.20 16.54
CA PHE A 118 -3.67 -5.15 16.01
C PHE A 118 -4.10 -3.78 16.50
N ALA A 119 -5.41 -3.54 16.61
CA ALA A 119 -5.92 -2.30 17.14
C ALA A 119 -5.53 -2.10 18.62
N LYS A 120 -5.67 -3.14 19.44
CA LYS A 120 -5.21 -3.11 20.84
C LYS A 120 -3.71 -2.90 20.95
N LEU A 121 -2.93 -3.56 20.09
CA LEU A 121 -1.48 -3.40 20.04
C LEU A 121 -1.09 -1.96 19.70
N GLY A 122 -1.65 -1.37 18.64
CA GLY A 122 -1.41 0.04 18.29
C GLY A 122 -1.79 1.01 19.41
N LEU A 123 -2.94 0.81 20.06
CA LEU A 123 -3.38 1.63 21.20
C LEU A 123 -2.47 1.50 22.44
N SER A 124 -1.81 0.36 22.62
CA SER A 124 -0.89 0.15 23.76
C SER A 124 0.44 0.89 23.59
N VAL A 125 0.87 1.13 22.35
CA VAL A 125 2.14 1.81 22.03
C VAL A 125 1.99 3.34 22.08
N GLU A 126 0.81 3.86 21.74
CA GLU A 126 0.56 5.30 21.65
C GLU A 126 -0.07 5.79 22.96
N SER A 127 0.67 6.56 23.78
CA SER A 127 0.13 7.13 25.03
C SER A 127 -1.11 7.97 24.71
N LEU A 128 -2.27 7.51 25.17
CA LEU A 128 -3.60 8.10 24.97
C LEU A 128 -3.56 9.64 25.11
N ARG A 129 -3.54 10.37 23.98
CA ARG A 129 -3.79 11.81 24.00
C ARG A 129 -5.18 12.05 24.57
N GLY A 130 -5.23 12.77 25.69
CA GLY A 130 -6.38 12.86 26.57
C GLY A 130 -7.57 13.63 25.99
N LYS A 131 -8.76 13.28 26.50
CA LYS A 131 -10.07 13.94 26.42
C LYS A 131 -10.68 14.26 25.04
N SER A 132 -9.97 14.81 24.05
CA SER A 132 -10.56 15.19 22.75
C SER A 132 -11.02 14.00 21.91
N ILE A 133 -10.33 12.86 22.03
CA ILE A 133 -10.63 11.62 21.31
C ILE A 133 -12.04 11.09 21.66
N ASN A 134 -12.48 11.26 22.90
CA ASN A 134 -13.79 10.74 23.30
C ASN A 134 -14.94 11.50 22.62
N GLU A 135 -14.79 12.80 22.37
CA GLU A 135 -15.79 13.60 21.65
C GLU A 135 -15.82 13.23 20.15
N GLU A 136 -14.65 12.93 19.59
CA GLU A 136 -14.51 12.50 18.19
C GLU A 136 -15.11 11.10 17.94
N ILE A 137 -14.92 10.16 18.88
CA ILE A 137 -15.54 8.82 18.83
C ILE A 137 -17.07 8.88 18.92
N MET A 138 -17.62 9.84 19.66
CA MET A 138 -19.07 10.03 19.77
C MET A 138 -19.70 10.67 18.53
N SER A 139 -18.87 11.08 17.56
CA SER A 139 -19.32 11.70 16.32
C SER A 139 -19.54 10.65 15.23
N ALA A 140 -20.60 10.84 14.44
CA ALA A 140 -20.80 10.09 13.20
C ALA A 140 -20.12 10.82 12.04
N TYR A 141 -19.64 10.09 11.03
CA TYR A 141 -19.01 10.67 9.84
C TYR A 141 -19.63 10.10 8.58
N GLN A 142 -19.90 10.96 7.61
CA GLN A 142 -20.13 10.52 6.24
C GLN A 142 -18.81 10.48 5.50
N TYR A 143 -18.53 9.40 4.80
CA TYR A 143 -17.35 9.30 3.94
C TYR A 143 -17.75 9.10 2.50
N THR A 144 -16.92 9.64 1.61
CA THR A 144 -16.95 9.35 0.18
C THR A 144 -15.56 8.90 -0.25
N GLU A 145 -15.48 7.78 -0.96
CA GLU A 145 -14.27 7.18 -1.48
C GLU A 145 -14.36 7.04 -3.00
N PHE A 146 -13.27 7.35 -3.66
CA PHE A 146 -13.06 7.18 -5.10
C PHE A 146 -11.79 6.37 -5.31
N GLY A 147 -11.92 5.10 -5.72
CA GLY A 147 -10.78 4.29 -6.13
C GLY A 147 -10.49 4.47 -7.62
N LYS A 148 -9.22 4.65 -7.95
CA LYS A 148 -8.73 4.86 -9.31
C LYS A 148 -7.87 3.69 -9.80
N VAL A 149 -7.15 3.08 -8.89
CA VAL A 149 -6.25 1.97 -9.19
C VAL A 149 -6.32 0.95 -8.05
N SER A 150 -6.32 -0.33 -8.38
CA SER A 150 -6.11 -1.41 -7.42
C SER A 150 -4.83 -2.16 -7.70
N LEU A 151 -4.09 -2.46 -6.64
CA LEU A 151 -2.93 -3.33 -6.62
C LEU A 151 -3.26 -4.54 -5.75
N ASN A 152 -3.10 -5.74 -6.28
CA ASN A 152 -3.45 -6.96 -5.57
C ASN A 152 -2.26 -7.93 -5.55
N PHE A 153 -1.79 -8.20 -4.33
CA PHE A 153 -0.78 -9.16 -3.93
C PHE A 153 -1.46 -10.45 -3.42
N SER A 154 -2.32 -11.05 -4.26
CA SER A 154 -3.03 -12.29 -3.92
C SER A 154 -2.06 -13.39 -3.48
N GLU A 155 -2.55 -14.42 -2.78
CA GLU A 155 -1.69 -15.51 -2.29
C GLU A 155 -0.86 -16.17 -3.39
N SER A 156 -1.42 -16.31 -4.59
CA SER A 156 -0.71 -16.80 -5.78
C SER A 156 0.42 -15.87 -6.26
N LYS A 157 0.36 -14.58 -5.93
CA LYS A 157 1.28 -13.49 -6.31
C LYS A 157 2.19 -13.04 -5.17
N LEU A 158 2.02 -13.55 -3.94
CA LEU A 158 2.95 -13.35 -2.81
C LEU A 158 4.40 -13.76 -3.15
N LYS A 159 4.60 -14.64 -4.14
CA LYS A 159 5.93 -14.99 -4.67
C LYS A 159 6.73 -13.77 -5.15
N ASN A 160 6.05 -12.68 -5.48
CA ASN A 160 6.69 -11.46 -5.96
C ASN A 160 7.19 -10.57 -4.79
N LEU A 161 6.76 -10.85 -3.55
CA LEU A 161 7.29 -10.25 -2.33
C LEU A 161 8.40 -11.13 -1.77
N LYS A 162 9.64 -10.64 -1.84
CA LYS A 162 10.80 -11.32 -1.24
C LYS A 162 11.19 -10.59 0.04
N LEU A 163 11.49 -11.32 1.11
CA LEU A 163 12.01 -10.71 2.34
C LEU A 163 13.34 -10.00 2.05
N THR A 164 13.56 -8.85 2.67
CA THR A 164 14.89 -8.26 2.71
C THR A 164 15.83 -9.15 3.53
N THR A 165 17.12 -9.14 3.21
CA THR A 165 18.13 -9.90 3.96
C THR A 165 18.17 -9.48 5.43
N GLU A 166 18.01 -8.18 5.70
CA GLU A 166 17.97 -7.61 7.05
C GLU A 166 16.79 -8.16 7.84
N PHE A 167 15.57 -8.05 7.31
CA PHE A 167 14.37 -8.55 7.98
C PHE A 167 14.42 -10.06 8.20
N LYS A 168 14.92 -10.82 7.23
CA LYS A 168 15.10 -12.27 7.36
C LYS A 168 16.07 -12.61 8.49
N ASN A 169 17.19 -11.90 8.60
CA ASN A 169 18.18 -12.14 9.64
C ASN A 169 17.60 -11.80 11.02
N ASP A 170 16.97 -10.64 11.18
CA ASP A 170 16.34 -10.22 12.44
C ASP A 170 15.27 -11.22 12.90
N LEU A 171 14.46 -11.75 11.97
CA LEU A 171 13.49 -12.80 12.25
C LEU A 171 14.15 -14.10 12.75
N ILE A 172 15.20 -14.58 12.07
CA ILE A 172 15.94 -15.77 12.49
C ILE A 172 16.53 -15.55 13.88
N ASP A 173 17.09 -14.38 14.13
CA ASP A 173 17.70 -14.00 15.40
C ASP A 173 16.69 -13.92 16.55
N ALA A 174 15.47 -13.46 16.25
CA ALA A 174 14.33 -13.48 17.18
C ALA A 174 13.89 -14.91 17.51
N ILE A 175 13.70 -15.75 16.49
CA ILE A 175 13.31 -17.16 16.65
C ILE A 175 14.35 -17.92 17.49
N GLN A 176 15.64 -17.75 17.20
CA GLN A 176 16.72 -18.44 17.90
C GLN A 176 16.91 -17.97 19.34
N SER A 177 16.56 -16.72 19.65
CA SER A 177 16.73 -16.16 20.99
C SER A 177 15.73 -16.66 22.01
N ASN A 178 14.57 -17.17 21.59
CA ASN A 178 13.41 -17.44 22.45
C ASN A 178 12.99 -16.24 23.34
N ASP A 179 13.34 -15.00 22.95
CA ASP A 179 12.95 -13.77 23.66
C ASP A 179 11.76 -13.09 22.96
N PRO A 180 10.55 -13.09 23.55
CA PRO A 180 9.38 -12.43 22.99
C PRO A 180 9.59 -10.94 22.69
N LYS A 181 10.46 -10.25 23.44
CA LYS A 181 10.72 -8.82 23.23
C LYS A 181 11.39 -8.52 21.89
N LYS A 182 12.15 -9.48 21.32
CA LYS A 182 12.72 -9.31 19.98
C LYS A 182 11.62 -9.24 18.91
N PHE A 183 10.51 -9.97 19.07
CA PHE A 183 9.38 -9.88 18.15
C PHE A 183 8.64 -8.55 18.26
N GLU A 184 8.52 -8.00 19.48
CA GLU A 184 7.95 -6.66 19.67
C GLU A 184 8.78 -5.62 18.91
N LYS A 185 10.12 -5.67 19.05
CA LYS A 185 11.03 -4.79 18.31
C LYS A 185 10.90 -4.96 16.79
N ILE A 186 10.79 -6.20 16.30
CA ILE A 186 10.53 -6.46 14.87
C ILE A 186 9.24 -5.76 14.41
N THR A 187 8.15 -5.84 15.16
CA THR A 187 6.88 -5.21 14.77
C THR A 187 6.93 -3.68 14.81
N GLN A 188 7.81 -3.09 15.64
CA GLN A 188 8.06 -1.66 15.68
C GLN A 188 8.90 -1.20 14.48
N GLU A 189 9.95 -1.95 14.11
CA GLU A 189 10.86 -1.57 13.03
C GLU A 189 10.29 -1.87 11.64
N TYR A 190 9.72 -3.06 11.43
CA TYR A 190 9.28 -3.56 10.13
C TYR A 190 7.77 -3.49 9.91
N GLY A 191 7.01 -3.19 10.97
CA GLY A 191 5.56 -3.09 10.94
C GLY A 191 4.83 -4.34 11.45
N GLN A 192 3.53 -4.20 11.66
CA GLN A 192 2.65 -5.24 12.22
C GLN A 192 2.01 -6.10 11.13
N PHE A 193 1.78 -5.53 9.94
CA PHE A 193 1.20 -6.21 8.79
C PHE A 193 1.70 -5.60 7.48
N ILE A 194 1.53 -6.30 6.37
CA ILE A 194 1.73 -5.77 5.01
C ILE A 194 0.40 -5.82 4.26
N PRO A 195 -0.04 -4.72 3.62
CA PRO A 195 -1.27 -4.74 2.84
C PRO A 195 -1.05 -5.55 1.56
N THR A 196 -1.87 -6.58 1.39
CA THR A 196 -1.85 -7.44 0.20
C THR A 196 -2.90 -7.06 -0.83
N GLU A 197 -3.79 -6.13 -0.52
CA GLU A 197 -4.69 -5.50 -1.48
C GLU A 197 -4.76 -4.01 -1.17
N ILE A 198 -4.58 -3.18 -2.19
CA ILE A 198 -4.42 -1.74 -2.05
C ILE A 198 -5.24 -1.05 -3.11
N ILE A 199 -6.15 -0.19 -2.66
CA ILE A 199 -6.88 0.73 -3.53
C ILE A 199 -6.24 2.10 -3.39
N LEU A 200 -5.77 2.64 -4.49
CA LEU A 200 -5.23 4.00 -4.59
C LEU A 200 -6.30 4.93 -5.17
N GLY A 201 -6.42 6.11 -4.58
CA GLY A 201 -7.48 7.06 -4.91
C GLY A 201 -7.60 8.14 -3.84
N GLY A 202 -8.83 8.57 -3.56
CA GLY A 202 -9.10 9.58 -2.55
C GLY A 202 -10.28 9.20 -1.66
N ARG A 203 -10.20 9.56 -0.38
CA ARG A 203 -11.31 9.45 0.57
C ARG A 203 -11.45 10.77 1.33
N ILE A 204 -12.69 11.23 1.48
CA ILE A 204 -13.04 12.47 2.19
C ILE A 204 -14.06 12.14 3.27
N TYR A 205 -13.91 12.76 4.44
CA TYR A 205 -14.79 12.62 5.59
C TYR A 205 -15.50 13.95 5.89
N PHE A 206 -16.77 13.85 6.24
CA PHE A 206 -17.60 14.96 6.71
C PHE A 206 -18.20 14.57 8.07
N ILE A 207 -18.11 15.47 9.04
CA ILE A 207 -18.78 15.28 10.35
C ILE A 207 -20.29 15.28 10.12
N ASP A 208 -20.94 14.21 10.54
CA ASP A 208 -22.39 14.01 10.45
C ASP A 208 -23.02 14.40 11.79
N VAL A 209 -23.20 15.71 11.98
CA VAL A 209 -23.85 16.25 13.17
C VAL A 209 -25.33 15.93 13.08
N LYS A 210 -25.84 15.06 13.97
CA LYS A 210 -27.29 14.87 14.14
C LYS A 210 -27.89 16.24 14.48
N LYS A 211 -28.69 16.80 13.58
CA LYS A 211 -29.54 17.97 13.84
C LYS A 211 -30.69 17.59 14.76
#